data_AF-A0A5C8L3M3-F1
#
_entry.id   AF-A0A5C8L3M3-F1
#
_cell.length_a   1.000
_cell.length_b   1.000
_cell.length_c   1.000
_cell.angle_alpha   90.00
_cell.angle_beta   90.00
_cell.angle_gamma   90.00
#
_symmetry.space_group_name_H-M   'P 1'
#
loop_
_entity.id
_entity.type
_entity.pdbx_description
1 polymer ?
#
loop_
_entity_poly.entity_id
_entity_poly.type
_entity_poly.pdbx_seq_one_letter_code
_entity_poly.pdbx_strand_id
1 'polypeptide(L)' 'MNREEKKRATRQKIIDSALEMFAEQGYETTTVQEITERAGVAKGTFF' A
#
# COMPACT_ATOMS: atom_id res chain seq x y z
N MET A 1 -0.46 9.12 18.99
CA MET A 1 -0.44 9.18 17.52
C MET A 1 -1.67 9.91 17.02
N ASN A 2 -1.47 11.08 16.44
CA ASN A 2 -2.53 11.93 15.93
C ASN A 2 -3.13 11.34 14.64
N ARG A 3 -4.36 11.74 14.29
CA ARG A 3 -5.08 11.20 13.11
C ARG A 3 -4.30 11.39 11.80
N GLU A 4 -3.56 12.49 11.70
CA GLU A 4 -2.68 12.81 10.56
C GLU A 4 -1.45 11.88 10.48
N GLU A 5 -0.85 11.53 11.61
CA GLU A 5 0.29 10.61 11.66
C GLU A 5 -0.13 9.20 11.23
N LYS A 6 -1.33 8.75 11.65
CA LYS A 6 -1.89 7.46 11.20
C LYS A 6 -2.08 7.43 9.69
N LYS A 7 -2.64 8.49 9.09
CA LYS A 7 -2.80 8.58 7.63
C LYS A 7 -1.47 8.52 6.90
N ARG A 8 -0.46 9.25 7.39
CA ARG A 8 0.90 9.22 6.80
C ARG A 8 1.52 7.83 6.89
N ALA A 9 1.40 7.17 8.05
CA ALA A 9 1.93 5.82 8.25
C ALA A 9 1.25 4.80 7.31
N THR A 10 -0.08 4.87 7.16
CA THR A 10 -0.82 4.02 6.22
C THR A 10 -0.39 4.26 4.78
N ARG A 11 -0.24 5.53 4.37
CA ARG A 11 0.24 5.88 3.03
C ARG A 11 1.65 5.36 2.78
N GLN A 12 2.54 5.47 3.76
CA GLN A 12 3.90 4.97 3.62
C GLN A 12 3.93 3.46 3.43
N LYS A 13 3.17 2.71 4.25
CA LYS A 13 3.04 1.26 4.10
C LYS A 13 2.58 0.84 2.70
N ILE A 14 1.57 1.53 2.17
CA ILE A 14 1.07 1.26 0.81
C ILE A 14 2.18 1.46 -0.23
N ILE A 15 2.95 2.55 -0.12
CA ILE A 15 4.03 2.85 -1.05
C ILE A 15 5.15 1.81 -0.95
N ASP A 16 5.58 1.48 0.26
CA ASP A 16 6.65 0.51 0.48
C ASP A 16 6.26 -0.87 -0.07
N SER A 17 5.04 -1.34 0.23
CA SER A 17 4.52 -2.60 -0.34
C SER A 17 4.41 -2.56 -1.86
N ALA A 18 3.98 -1.43 -2.45
CA ALA A 18 3.91 -1.30 -3.90
C ALA A 18 5.30 -1.38 -4.55
N LEU A 19 6.30 -0.69 -3.99
CA LEU A 19 7.66 -0.69 -4.50
C LEU A 19 8.30 -2.09 -4.43
N GLU A 20 8.10 -2.81 -3.33
CA GLU A 20 8.55 -4.20 -3.20
C GLU A 20 7.91 -5.09 -4.27
N MET A 21 6.59 -4.98 -4.45
CA MET A 21 5.87 -5.76 -5.47
C MET A 21 6.31 -5.42 -6.90
N PHE A 22 6.53 -4.14 -7.18
CA PHE A 22 7.05 -3.71 -8.48
C PHE A 22 8.44 -4.27 -8.75
N ALA A 23 9.29 -4.41 -7.73
CA ALA A 23 10.60 -5.03 -7.86
C ALA A 23 10.53 -6.56 -8.02
N GLU A 24 9.56 -7.23 -7.39
CA GLU A 24 9.41 -8.69 -7.40
C GLU A 24 8.79 -9.22 -8.71
N GLN A 25 7.72 -8.60 -9.19
CA GLN A 25 6.92 -9.12 -10.31
C GLN A 25 6.68 -8.11 -11.45
N GLY A 26 7.07 -6.85 -11.26
CA GLY A 26 6.88 -5.76 -12.22
C GLY A 26 5.68 -4.87 -11.91
N TYR A 27 5.68 -3.68 -12.52
CA TYR A 27 4.64 -2.68 -12.32
C TYR A 27 3.30 -3.09 -12.93
N GLU A 28 3.31 -3.60 -14.17
CA GLU A 28 2.09 -3.91 -14.93
C GLU A 28 1.30 -5.10 -14.36
N THR A 29 1.99 -6.02 -13.71
CA THR A 29 1.40 -7.23 -13.10
C THR A 29 0.87 -6.98 -11.69
N THR A 30 1.31 -5.90 -11.03
CA THR A 30 0.95 -5.60 -9.65
C THR A 30 -0.37 -4.84 -9.58
N THR A 31 -1.33 -5.40 -8.85
CA THR A 31 -2.67 -4.80 -8.68
C THR A 31 -2.80 -4.04 -7.37
N VAL A 32 -3.70 -3.04 -7.33
CA VAL A 32 -4.06 -2.32 -6.10
C VAL A 32 -4.58 -3.29 -5.02
N GLN A 33 -5.24 -4.37 -5.41
CA GLN A 33 -5.71 -5.39 -4.47
C GLN A 33 -4.55 -6.03 -3.72
N GLU A 34 -3.55 -6.51 -4.43
CA GLU A 34 -2.41 -7.19 -3.81
C GLU A 34 -1.59 -6.22 -2.95
N ILE A 35 -1.41 -4.97 -3.40
CA ILE A 35 -0.75 -3.92 -2.63
C ILE A 35 -1.49 -3.68 -1.31
N THR A 36 -2.81 -3.51 -1.37
CA THR A 36 -3.63 -3.25 -0.17
C THR A 36 -3.66 -4.43 0.79
N GLU A 37 -3.70 -5.66 0.27
CA GLU A 37 -3.63 -6.90 1.04
C GLU A 37 -2.27 -7.07 1.73
N ARG A 38 -1.15 -6.85 1.00
CA ARG A 38 0.20 -6.88 1.56
C ARG A 38 0.45 -5.77 2.58
N ALA A 39 -0.08 -4.57 2.35
CA ALA A 39 0.04 -3.43 3.27
C ALA A 39 -0.87 -3.56 4.52
N GLY A 40 -1.80 -4.54 4.54
CA GLY A 40 -2.77 -4.73 5.62
C GLY A 40 -3.80 -3.60 5.71
N VAL A 41 -4.18 -3.03 4.56
CA VAL A 41 -5.11 -1.90 4.45
C VAL A 41 -6.35 -2.34 3.69
N ALA A 42 -7.53 -1.93 4.14
CA ALA A 42 -8.76 -2.20 3.40
C ALA A 42 -8.77 -1.39 2.07
N LYS A 43 -9.24 -2.00 0.97
CA LYS A 43 -9.40 -1.29 -0.33
C LYS A 43 -10.13 0.06 -0.20
N GLY A 44 -11.18 0.13 0.62
CA GLY A 44 -11.94 1.37 0.84
C GLY A 44 -11.19 2.46 1.61
N THR A 45 -10.01 2.17 2.15
CA THR A 45 -9.10 3.18 2.74
C THR A 45 -8.05 3.67 1.74
N PHE A 46 -7.85 2.92 0.64
CA PHE A 46 -6.93 3.28 -0.43
C PHE A 46 -7.55 4.30 -1.40
N PHE A 47 -8.84 4.12 -1.73
CA PHE A 47 -9.65 5.08 -2.50
C PHE A 47 -10.21 6.18 -1.60
#